data_AF-A0A061NDL9-F1
#
_entry.id   AF-A0A061NDL9-F1
#
_cell.length_a   1.000
_cell.length_b   1.000
_cell.length_c   1.000
_cell.angle_alpha   90.00
_cell.angle_beta   90.00
_cell.angle_gamma   90.00
#
_symmetry.space_group_name_H-M   'P 1'
#
loop_
_entity.id
_entity.type
_entity.pdbx_description
1 polymer ?
#
loop_
_entity_poly.entity_id
_entity_poly.type
_entity_poly.pdbx_seq_one_letter_code
_entity_poly.pdbx_strand_id
1 'polypeptide(L)'
;MNNSIRIEGARENNLKNITLDIPKNQFVVVTGPSGSGKSTLALDLLQRECQRQYLESSGLSAEAIQKPKVNRMIGLSPSISIGQHVTNRNPRSTVGTVTDLYTYLRQIFSQKGEMTCTSCHQILPARASGEQAPTVTCPHCNASLPALTKADFSFNTMDGACPTCTGLGTVVNIDLSLVFEQTKSLQEGAVTFWHRSIIDHYVHSIVNASKQYDLTITGDKLLQDYTEAEWHLLLYGTDSDSFIQHFPNVKPPKTVAKGKFEGIITGMWRRYHEKDGKSAEAALFIAIRALVVTVSAFVKM
;
A
#
# COMPACT_ATOMS: atom_id res chain seq x y z
N MET A 1 -6.46 -40.04 31.97
CA MET A 1 -6.66 -39.13 30.83
C MET A 1 -6.50 -39.93 29.55
N ASN A 2 -7.42 -39.82 28.57
CA ASN A 2 -7.21 -40.46 27.27
C ASN A 2 -5.99 -39.83 26.59
N ASN A 3 -4.98 -40.66 26.29
CA ASN A 3 -3.72 -40.21 25.71
C ASN A 3 -3.75 -40.14 24.17
N SER A 4 -4.95 -40.21 23.58
CA SER A 4 -5.18 -40.12 22.15
C SER A 4 -6.40 -39.23 21.84
N ILE A 5 -6.40 -38.69 20.62
CA ILE A 5 -7.58 -38.14 19.95
C ILE A 5 -8.18 -39.28 19.15
N ARG A 6 -9.38 -39.70 19.52
CA ARG A 6 -10.09 -40.79 18.83
C ARG A 6 -11.11 -40.23 17.87
N ILE A 7 -11.03 -40.63 16.61
CA ILE A 7 -11.94 -40.24 15.53
C ILE A 7 -12.68 -41.50 15.07
N GLU A 8 -14.01 -41.47 15.05
CA GLU A 8 -14.83 -42.59 14.60
C GLU A 8 -15.74 -42.18 13.44
N GLY A 9 -15.62 -42.88 12.32
CA GLY A 9 -16.49 -42.73 11.16
C GLY A 9 -16.43 -41.36 10.49
N ALA A 10 -15.23 -40.84 10.24
CA ALA A 10 -15.04 -39.57 9.51
C ALA A 10 -15.34 -39.72 8.01
N ARG A 11 -16.20 -38.85 7.50
CA ARG A 11 -16.78 -38.86 6.13
C ARG A 11 -16.75 -37.49 5.46
N GLU A 12 -15.97 -36.57 5.97
CA GLU A 12 -15.81 -35.25 5.37
C GLU A 12 -15.14 -35.39 3.98
N ASN A 13 -15.65 -34.70 2.97
CA ASN A 13 -15.16 -34.74 1.57
C ASN A 13 -14.84 -36.17 1.07
N ASN A 14 -13.54 -36.46 0.84
CA ASN A 14 -13.07 -37.71 0.25
C ASN A 14 -12.84 -38.83 1.29
N LEU A 15 -13.13 -38.60 2.58
CA LEU A 15 -12.89 -39.58 3.64
C LEU A 15 -13.91 -40.72 3.57
N LYS A 16 -13.41 -41.96 3.55
CA LYS A 16 -14.23 -43.18 3.40
C LYS A 16 -14.58 -43.82 4.74
N ASN A 17 -15.30 -43.10 5.61
CA ASN A 17 -15.73 -43.57 6.94
C ASN A 17 -14.56 -44.09 7.79
N ILE A 18 -13.50 -43.29 7.90
CA ILE A 18 -12.27 -43.70 8.58
C ILE A 18 -12.40 -43.58 10.11
N THR A 19 -11.78 -44.52 10.82
CA THR A 19 -11.65 -44.53 12.29
C THR A 19 -10.18 -44.67 12.63
N LEU A 20 -9.66 -43.79 13.48
CA LEU A 20 -8.25 -43.77 13.86
C LEU A 20 -8.05 -43.12 15.23
N ASP A 21 -6.93 -43.45 15.86
CA ASP A 21 -6.44 -42.85 17.10
C ASP A 21 -5.15 -42.08 16.82
N ILE A 22 -5.14 -40.78 17.16
CA ILE A 22 -3.95 -39.92 17.05
C ILE A 22 -3.34 -39.77 18.45
N PRO A 23 -2.07 -40.15 18.66
CA PRO A 23 -1.44 -39.99 19.97
C PRO A 23 -1.28 -38.51 20.33
N LYS A 24 -1.61 -38.15 21.57
CA LYS A 24 -1.38 -36.80 22.10
C LYS A 24 0.09 -36.61 22.45
N ASN A 25 0.53 -35.35 22.48
CA ASN A 25 1.88 -34.93 22.88
C ASN A 25 2.99 -35.57 22.01
N GLN A 26 2.67 -35.89 20.76
CA GLN A 26 3.61 -36.43 19.78
C GLN A 26 3.59 -35.59 18.51
N PHE A 27 4.71 -35.59 17.80
CA PHE A 27 4.80 -35.00 16.47
C PHE A 27 4.24 -35.97 15.44
N VAL A 28 2.96 -35.81 15.10
CA VAL A 28 2.25 -36.70 14.16
C VAL A 28 2.28 -36.12 12.75
N VAL A 29 2.73 -36.93 11.80
CA VAL A 29 2.78 -36.56 10.38
C VAL A 29 1.70 -37.31 9.60
N VAL A 30 0.82 -36.57 8.91
CA VAL A 30 -0.17 -37.14 7.99
C VAL A 30 0.39 -37.08 6.56
N THR A 31 0.65 -38.25 5.97
CA THR A 31 1.27 -38.38 4.64
C THR A 31 0.42 -39.20 3.67
N GLY A 32 0.72 -39.11 2.37
CA GLY A 32 -0.03 -39.77 1.29
C GLY A 32 -0.12 -38.96 -0.01
N PRO A 33 -0.55 -39.57 -1.13
CA PRO A 33 -0.60 -38.94 -2.45
C PRO A 33 -1.58 -37.76 -2.51
N SER A 34 -1.43 -36.87 -3.49
CA SER A 34 -2.38 -35.76 -3.68
C SER A 34 -3.83 -36.27 -3.78
N GLY A 35 -4.78 -35.56 -3.18
CA GLY A 35 -6.19 -35.96 -3.15
C GLY A 35 -6.57 -37.08 -2.16
N SER A 36 -5.61 -37.68 -1.44
CA SER A 36 -5.87 -38.77 -0.48
C SER A 36 -6.68 -38.39 0.78
N GLY A 37 -7.04 -37.12 0.94
CA GLY A 37 -7.82 -36.63 2.08
C GLY A 37 -7.01 -36.14 3.30
N LYS A 38 -5.69 -35.95 3.18
CA LYS A 38 -4.83 -35.42 4.28
C LYS A 38 -5.32 -34.09 4.82
N SER A 39 -5.49 -33.10 3.95
CA SER A 39 -5.96 -31.77 4.31
C SER A 39 -7.38 -31.82 4.85
N THR A 40 -8.21 -32.71 4.32
CA THR A 40 -9.57 -32.94 4.83
C THR A 40 -9.54 -33.48 6.26
N LEU A 41 -8.69 -34.46 6.57
CA LEU A 41 -8.55 -34.98 7.92
C LEU A 41 -8.00 -33.92 8.89
N ALA A 42 -6.94 -33.22 8.51
CA ALA A 42 -6.25 -32.28 9.39
C ALA A 42 -6.98 -30.94 9.56
N LEU A 43 -7.45 -30.35 8.48
CA LEU A 43 -8.03 -28.99 8.46
C LEU A 43 -9.57 -29.05 8.48
N ASP A 44 -10.18 -29.76 7.54
CA ASP A 44 -11.64 -29.73 7.40
C ASP A 44 -12.38 -30.51 8.50
N LEU A 45 -11.73 -31.49 9.10
CA LEU A 45 -12.31 -32.33 10.15
C LEU A 45 -11.77 -31.96 11.53
N LEU A 46 -10.47 -32.15 11.78
CA LEU A 46 -9.87 -31.93 13.11
C LEU A 46 -9.89 -30.45 13.51
N GLN A 47 -9.28 -29.56 12.73
CA GLN A 47 -9.24 -28.13 13.07
C GLN A 47 -10.65 -27.54 13.21
N ARG A 48 -11.57 -27.85 12.28
CA ARG A 48 -12.95 -27.31 12.35
C ARG A 48 -13.68 -27.76 13.62
N GLU A 49 -13.61 -29.03 13.99
CA GLU A 49 -14.27 -29.50 15.20
C GLU A 49 -13.64 -28.96 16.47
N CYS A 50 -12.30 -28.92 16.55
CA CYS A 50 -11.60 -28.31 17.67
C CYS A 50 -11.97 -26.83 17.84
N GLN A 51 -12.03 -26.07 16.73
CA GLN A 51 -12.42 -24.66 16.76
C GLN A 51 -13.89 -24.48 17.18
N ARG A 52 -14.80 -25.31 16.65
CA ARG A 52 -16.22 -25.30 17.03
C ARG A 52 -16.41 -25.54 18.53
N GLN A 53 -15.82 -26.60 19.07
CA GLN A 53 -15.92 -26.93 20.50
C GLN A 53 -15.27 -25.86 21.38
N TYR A 54 -14.16 -25.28 20.95
CA TYR A 54 -13.50 -24.20 21.69
C TYR A 54 -14.39 -22.95 21.80
N LEU A 55 -15.00 -22.52 20.69
CA LEU A 55 -15.93 -21.38 20.68
C LEU A 55 -17.15 -21.64 21.56
N GLU A 56 -17.76 -22.83 21.46
CA GLU A 56 -18.91 -23.22 22.29
C GLU A 56 -18.56 -23.21 23.79
N SER A 57 -17.40 -23.72 24.16
CA SER A 57 -16.93 -23.70 25.55
C SER A 57 -16.62 -22.30 26.07
N SER A 58 -16.32 -21.37 25.16
CA SER A 58 -16.01 -19.97 25.48
C SER A 58 -17.26 -19.07 25.50
N GLY A 59 -18.46 -19.63 25.27
CA GLY A 59 -19.71 -18.87 25.20
C GLY A 59 -19.87 -18.02 23.93
N LEU A 60 -19.03 -18.26 22.91
CA LEU A 60 -19.09 -17.57 21.62
C LEU A 60 -19.94 -18.39 20.64
N SER A 61 -20.61 -17.71 19.69
CA SER A 61 -21.39 -18.42 18.67
C SER A 61 -20.46 -19.20 17.75
N ALA A 62 -20.71 -20.51 17.67
CA ALA A 62 -20.08 -21.42 16.72
C ALA A 62 -20.98 -21.72 15.51
N GLU A 63 -22.11 -21.02 15.36
CA GLU A 63 -23.11 -21.28 14.31
C GLU A 63 -22.54 -21.13 12.90
N ALA A 64 -21.55 -20.26 12.72
CA ALA A 64 -20.85 -20.08 11.45
C ALA A 64 -19.93 -21.26 11.10
N ILE A 65 -19.60 -22.13 12.05
CA ILE A 65 -18.73 -23.29 11.83
C ILE A 65 -19.60 -24.51 11.58
N GLN A 66 -19.68 -24.92 10.32
CA GLN A 66 -20.38 -26.14 9.96
C GLN A 66 -19.76 -27.36 10.64
N LYS A 67 -20.60 -28.13 11.35
CA LYS A 67 -20.19 -29.37 12.00
C LYS A 67 -19.70 -30.38 10.95
N PRO A 68 -18.45 -30.89 11.06
CA PRO A 68 -17.93 -31.85 10.10
C PRO A 68 -18.64 -33.20 10.18
N LYS A 69 -18.65 -33.93 9.06
CA LYS A 69 -19.29 -35.26 8.94
C LYS A 69 -18.46 -36.33 9.64
N VAL A 70 -18.73 -36.54 10.92
CA VAL A 70 -18.10 -37.58 11.76
C VAL A 70 -19.12 -38.17 12.73
N ASN A 71 -18.99 -39.45 13.09
CA ASN A 71 -19.88 -40.04 14.09
C ASN A 71 -19.51 -39.55 15.49
N ARG A 72 -18.22 -39.60 15.84
CA ARG A 72 -17.73 -39.25 17.18
C ARG A 72 -16.27 -38.83 17.14
N MET A 73 -15.94 -37.80 17.92
CA MET A 73 -14.56 -37.41 18.24
C MET A 73 -14.40 -37.22 19.74
N ILE A 74 -13.34 -37.79 20.32
CA ILE A 74 -13.07 -37.73 21.76
C ILE A 74 -11.64 -37.29 21.98
N GLY A 75 -11.44 -36.50 23.03
CA GLY A 75 -10.10 -36.08 23.43
C GLY A 75 -9.53 -34.97 22.56
N LEU A 76 -10.36 -34.16 21.90
CA LEU A 76 -9.88 -32.97 21.21
C LEU A 76 -9.29 -31.95 22.21
N SER A 77 -8.39 -31.12 21.70
CA SER A 77 -7.80 -29.98 22.40
C SER A 77 -8.01 -28.74 21.54
N PRO A 78 -8.01 -27.52 22.11
CA PRO A 78 -7.96 -26.30 21.32
C PRO A 78 -6.82 -26.39 20.30
N SER A 79 -7.09 -26.01 19.05
CA SER A 79 -6.17 -26.22 17.94
C SER A 79 -5.89 -24.93 17.19
N ILE A 80 -4.64 -24.79 16.74
CA ILE A 80 -4.16 -23.69 15.92
C ILE A 80 -3.76 -24.27 14.57
N SER A 81 -4.34 -23.75 13.49
CA SER A 81 -3.92 -24.09 12.14
C SER A 81 -2.88 -23.10 11.65
N ILE A 82 -1.74 -23.62 11.17
CA ILE A 82 -0.67 -22.83 10.57
C ILE A 82 -0.56 -23.28 9.11
N GLY A 83 -1.04 -22.45 8.19
CA GLY A 83 -1.01 -22.69 6.75
C GLY A 83 -0.12 -21.68 6.02
N GLN A 84 0.13 -21.93 4.73
CA GLN A 84 0.90 -21.04 3.85
C GLN A 84 0.05 -19.98 3.15
N HIS A 85 -1.26 -19.90 3.43
CA HIS A 85 -2.12 -18.92 2.80
C HIS A 85 -1.72 -17.51 3.24
N VAL A 86 -1.24 -16.69 2.30
CA VAL A 86 -0.97 -15.27 2.51
C VAL A 86 -2.31 -14.56 2.69
N THR A 87 -2.74 -14.40 3.94
CA THR A 87 -4.06 -13.83 4.27
C THR A 87 -4.09 -12.31 4.20
N ASN A 88 -2.93 -11.64 4.23
CA ASN A 88 -2.88 -10.19 4.35
C ASN A 88 -2.06 -9.54 3.23
N ARG A 89 -2.75 -8.85 2.32
CA ARG A 89 -2.15 -8.00 1.27
C ARG A 89 -2.23 -6.50 1.61
N ASN A 90 -2.55 -6.16 2.85
CA ASN A 90 -2.61 -4.76 3.26
C ASN A 90 -1.21 -4.14 3.10
N PRO A 91 -1.07 -3.08 2.28
CA PRO A 91 0.24 -2.47 2.00
C PRO A 91 0.91 -1.86 3.22
N ARG A 92 0.16 -1.60 4.31
CA ARG A 92 0.71 -1.13 5.59
C ARG A 92 1.01 -2.26 6.58
N SER A 93 0.81 -3.52 6.20
CA SER A 93 1.23 -4.67 7.01
C SER A 93 2.65 -5.08 6.65
N THR A 94 3.55 -4.96 7.61
CA THR A 94 4.97 -5.32 7.47
C THR A 94 5.31 -6.48 8.41
N VAL A 95 6.51 -7.06 8.26
CA VAL A 95 7.01 -8.08 9.22
C VAL A 95 6.97 -7.56 10.66
N GLY A 96 7.31 -6.27 10.86
CA GLY A 96 7.30 -5.65 12.18
C GLY A 96 5.90 -5.55 12.78
N THR A 97 4.86 -5.29 11.98
CA THR A 97 3.47 -5.23 12.49
C THR A 97 2.90 -6.62 12.74
N VAL A 98 3.23 -7.60 11.90
CA VAL A 98 2.71 -8.98 12.03
C VAL A 98 3.32 -9.72 13.23
N THR A 99 4.57 -9.42 13.56
CA THR A 99 5.28 -10.04 14.70
C THR A 99 5.14 -9.24 16.00
N ASP A 100 4.37 -8.15 16.00
CA ASP A 100 4.30 -7.15 17.09
C ASP A 100 5.64 -6.48 17.48
N LEU A 101 6.75 -6.81 16.83
CA LEU A 101 8.05 -6.17 17.05
C LEU A 101 7.93 -4.64 16.93
N TYR A 102 7.19 -4.17 15.93
CA TYR A 102 6.96 -2.74 15.73
C TYR A 102 6.22 -2.09 16.91
N THR A 103 5.28 -2.79 17.54
CA THR A 103 4.58 -2.29 18.74
C THR A 103 5.55 -2.06 19.89
N TYR A 104 6.49 -3.00 20.11
CA TYR A 104 7.53 -2.85 21.12
C TYR A 104 8.51 -1.74 20.78
N LEU A 105 8.95 -1.64 19.53
CA LEU A 105 9.84 -0.57 19.09
C LEU A 105 9.20 0.80 19.35
N ARG A 106 7.95 1.03 18.94
CA ARG A 106 7.25 2.31 19.19
C ARG A 106 7.20 2.66 20.68
N GLN A 107 7.03 1.66 21.56
CA GLN A 107 7.10 1.89 23.00
C GLN A 107 8.50 2.33 23.45
N ILE A 108 9.55 1.64 23.01
CA ILE A 108 10.94 1.98 23.36
C ILE A 108 11.27 3.38 22.88
N PHE A 109 10.98 3.70 21.61
CA PHE A 109 11.26 5.00 21.02
C PHE A 109 10.46 6.14 21.65
N SER A 110 9.20 5.91 22.05
CA SER A 110 8.41 6.92 22.78
C SER A 110 8.99 7.28 24.15
N GLN A 111 9.77 6.39 24.76
CA GLN A 111 10.35 6.61 26.08
C GLN A 111 11.80 7.07 26.02
N LYS A 112 12.59 6.50 25.11
CA LYS A 112 14.05 6.67 25.03
C LYS A 112 14.53 7.45 23.82
N GLY A 113 13.64 7.78 22.88
CA GLY A 113 14.01 8.57 21.71
C GLY A 113 14.44 9.97 22.12
N GLU A 114 15.62 10.39 21.67
CA GLU A 114 16.03 11.79 21.74
C GLU A 114 15.16 12.60 20.77
N MET A 115 14.78 13.84 21.09
CA MET A 115 14.05 14.68 20.13
C MET A 115 14.67 16.06 20.05
N THR A 116 14.65 16.67 18.87
CA THR A 116 15.14 18.03 18.68
C THR A 116 14.06 19.06 19.04
N CYS A 117 14.41 20.07 19.83
CA CYS A 117 13.52 21.20 20.09
C CYS A 117 13.20 21.96 18.80
N THR A 118 11.92 22.21 18.52
CA THR A 118 11.50 22.96 17.31
C THR A 118 11.81 24.45 17.38
N SER A 119 12.10 24.99 18.57
CA SER A 119 12.40 26.42 18.77
C SER A 119 13.90 26.73 18.75
N CYS A 120 14.73 25.94 19.43
CA CYS A 120 16.17 26.21 19.54
C CYS A 120 17.08 25.16 18.88
N HIS A 121 16.48 24.10 18.31
CA HIS A 121 17.18 23.02 17.62
C HIS A 121 18.22 22.23 18.44
N GLN A 122 18.19 22.37 19.77
CA GLN A 122 18.98 21.53 20.68
C GLN A 122 18.28 20.20 20.96
N ILE A 123 19.07 19.17 21.24
CA ILE A 123 18.58 17.84 21.61
C ILE A 123 17.97 17.90 23.01
N LEU A 124 16.76 17.38 23.18
CA LEU A 124 16.14 17.18 24.47
C LEU A 124 16.65 15.87 25.08
N PRO A 125 16.96 15.85 26.39
CA PRO A 125 17.29 14.60 27.07
C PRO A 125 16.10 13.64 27.04
N ALA A 126 16.39 12.34 26.98
CA ALA A 126 15.37 11.30 27.11
C ALA A 126 14.59 11.47 28.42
N ARG A 127 13.28 11.21 28.39
CA ARG A 127 12.43 11.37 29.56
C ARG A 127 12.82 10.39 30.66
N ALA A 128 12.69 10.83 31.92
CA ALA A 128 12.87 9.94 33.05
C ALA A 128 11.79 8.83 33.02
N SER A 129 12.18 7.62 33.41
CA SER A 129 11.27 6.46 33.42
C SER A 129 10.05 6.73 34.32
N GLY A 130 8.85 6.76 33.74
CA GLY A 130 7.59 6.94 34.47
C GLY A 130 6.90 8.30 34.28
N GLU A 131 7.55 9.26 33.62
CA GLU A 131 6.93 10.56 33.32
C GLU A 131 5.94 10.46 32.15
N GLN A 132 4.66 10.70 32.43
CA GLN A 132 3.56 10.67 31.46
C GLN A 132 2.92 12.04 31.25
N ALA A 133 3.70 13.12 31.36
CA ALA A 133 3.16 14.45 31.05
C ALA A 133 2.97 14.61 29.53
N PRO A 134 1.87 15.24 29.07
CA PRO A 134 1.57 15.43 27.65
C PRO A 134 2.57 16.37 26.94
N THR A 135 3.32 17.15 27.72
CA THR A 135 4.31 18.11 27.23
C THR A 135 5.66 17.89 27.90
N VAL A 136 6.73 18.26 27.20
CA VAL A 136 8.11 18.33 27.70
C VAL A 136 8.59 19.77 27.57
N THR A 137 9.18 20.30 28.63
CA THR A 137 9.79 21.64 28.61
C THR A 137 11.24 21.54 28.18
N CYS A 138 11.64 22.32 27.18
CA CYS A 138 13.01 22.37 26.72
C CYS A 138 13.93 23.01 27.78
N PRO A 139 15.01 22.36 28.23
CA PRO A 139 15.93 22.92 29.23
C PRO A 139 16.81 24.06 28.68
N HIS A 140 16.89 24.22 27.36
CA HIS A 140 17.74 25.23 26.73
C HIS A 140 17.02 26.55 26.45
N CYS A 141 15.72 26.52 26.18
CA CYS A 141 14.94 27.71 25.78
C CYS A 141 13.56 27.83 26.46
N ASN A 142 13.22 26.93 27.38
CA ASN A 142 11.95 26.86 28.10
C ASN A 142 10.69 26.70 27.21
N ALA A 143 10.85 26.38 25.92
CA ALA A 143 9.71 26.06 25.05
C ALA A 143 8.96 24.81 25.55
N SER A 144 7.63 24.86 25.54
CA SER A 144 6.78 23.70 25.81
C SER A 144 6.51 22.94 24.51
N LEU A 145 6.89 21.67 24.46
CA LEU A 145 6.81 20.82 23.29
C LEU A 145 5.89 19.62 23.57
N PRO A 146 5.15 19.10 22.57
CA PRO A 146 4.44 17.84 22.72
C PRO A 146 5.40 16.71 23.08
N ALA A 147 4.99 15.87 24.02
CA ALA A 147 5.72 14.66 24.34
C ALA A 147 5.61 13.63 23.21
N LEU A 148 6.70 12.90 22.96
CA LEU A 148 6.67 11.74 22.08
C LEU A 148 5.77 10.63 22.65
N THR A 149 4.94 10.07 21.78
CA THR A 149 4.01 8.97 22.06
C THR A 149 4.25 7.82 21.08
N LYS A 150 3.58 6.68 21.32
CA LYS A 150 3.63 5.55 20.38
C LYS A 150 2.98 5.88 19.01
N ALA A 151 2.16 6.91 18.93
CA ALA A 151 1.50 7.34 17.69
C ALA A 151 2.49 8.06 16.75
N ASP A 152 3.42 8.83 17.31
CA ASP A 152 4.45 9.55 16.54
C ASP A 152 5.41 8.60 15.81
N PHE A 153 5.58 7.39 16.34
CA PHE A 153 6.38 6.34 15.72
C PHE A 153 5.57 5.36 14.88
N SER A 154 4.28 5.63 14.64
CA SER A 154 3.37 4.77 13.90
C SER A 154 3.10 5.31 12.48
N PHE A 155 3.52 4.58 11.45
CA PHE A 155 3.18 4.92 10.06
C PHE A 155 1.69 4.65 9.73
N ASN A 156 0.94 4.07 10.67
CA ASN A 156 -0.50 3.83 10.53
C ASN A 156 -1.36 4.94 11.15
N THR A 157 -0.76 5.92 11.82
CA THR A 157 -1.44 7.04 12.48
C THR A 157 -1.08 8.34 11.80
N MET A 158 -1.95 9.34 11.87
CA MET A 158 -1.69 10.63 11.22
C MET A 158 -0.45 11.33 11.79
N ASP A 159 -0.18 11.16 13.09
CA ASP A 159 0.95 11.81 13.77
C ASP A 159 2.32 11.27 13.32
N GLY A 160 2.39 9.97 12.98
CA GLY A 160 3.64 9.30 12.62
C GLY A 160 3.76 8.93 11.14
N ALA A 161 2.68 9.04 10.37
CA ALA A 161 2.70 8.76 8.94
C ALA A 161 3.39 9.89 8.17
N CYS A 162 4.25 9.52 7.21
CA CYS A 162 4.79 10.49 6.26
C CYS A 162 3.62 11.16 5.51
N PRO A 163 3.54 12.51 5.46
CA PRO A 163 2.41 13.21 4.85
C PRO A 163 2.30 12.97 3.35
N THR A 164 3.42 12.71 2.67
CA THR A 164 3.46 12.46 1.22
C THR A 164 2.89 11.09 0.84
N CYS A 165 3.31 10.03 1.52
CA CYS A 165 2.88 8.66 1.20
C CYS A 165 1.80 8.13 2.14
N THR A 166 1.39 8.92 3.13
CA THR A 166 0.44 8.52 4.19
C THR A 166 0.84 7.21 4.88
N GLY A 167 2.15 7.01 5.06
CA GLY A 167 2.70 5.81 5.70
C GLY A 167 2.75 4.54 4.84
N LEU A 168 2.47 4.64 3.53
CA LEU A 168 2.64 3.52 2.59
C LEU A 168 4.12 3.25 2.26
N GLY A 169 5.00 4.23 2.47
CA GLY A 169 6.42 4.14 2.11
C GLY A 169 6.70 4.26 0.61
N THR A 170 5.67 4.21 -0.23
CA THR A 170 5.73 4.45 -1.67
C THR A 170 4.71 5.50 -2.08
N VAL A 171 5.05 6.28 -3.09
CA VAL A 171 4.12 7.11 -3.84
C VAL A 171 4.04 6.57 -5.26
N VAL A 172 2.85 6.65 -5.83
CA VAL A 172 2.67 6.38 -7.25
C VAL A 172 3.18 7.61 -8.01
N ASN A 173 3.97 7.40 -9.06
CA ASN A 173 4.41 8.46 -9.96
C ASN A 173 4.42 7.94 -11.40
N ILE A 174 4.43 8.82 -12.38
CA ILE A 174 4.48 8.44 -13.79
C ILE A 174 5.94 8.39 -14.24
N ASP A 175 6.33 7.28 -14.87
CA ASP A 175 7.63 7.20 -15.51
C ASP A 175 7.56 7.82 -16.92
N LEU A 176 8.11 9.03 -17.06
CA LEU A 176 8.10 9.74 -18.34
C LEU A 176 8.82 8.98 -19.45
N SER A 177 9.81 8.14 -19.12
CA SER A 177 10.53 7.33 -20.12
C SER A 177 9.67 6.21 -20.71
N LEU A 178 8.66 5.74 -19.96
CA LEU A 178 7.68 4.78 -20.47
C LEU A 178 6.53 5.45 -21.22
N VAL A 179 6.30 6.74 -20.99
CA VAL A 179 5.25 7.53 -21.65
C VAL A 179 5.71 8.10 -22.99
N PHE A 180 6.96 8.55 -23.08
CA PHE A 180 7.47 9.31 -24.21
C PHE A 180 8.70 8.67 -24.85
N GLU A 181 8.59 8.34 -26.14
CA GLU A 181 9.71 7.94 -26.99
C GLU A 181 10.35 9.18 -27.61
N GLN A 182 11.43 9.68 -26.98
CA GLN A 182 12.02 10.98 -27.32
C GLN A 182 12.56 11.07 -28.76
N THR A 183 12.92 9.93 -29.35
CA THR A 183 13.48 9.85 -30.71
C THR A 183 12.43 9.89 -31.82
N LYS A 184 11.14 9.97 -31.47
CA LYS A 184 10.02 10.01 -32.42
C LYS A 184 9.29 11.35 -32.35
N SER A 185 8.54 11.65 -33.42
CA SER A 185 7.57 12.74 -33.42
C SER A 185 6.21 12.30 -32.85
N LEU A 186 5.34 13.27 -32.52
CA LEU A 186 3.99 12.93 -32.06
C LEU A 186 3.21 12.13 -33.11
N GLN A 187 3.39 12.44 -34.40
CA GLN A 187 2.74 11.76 -35.51
C GLN A 187 3.25 10.31 -35.70
N GLU A 188 4.51 10.05 -35.36
CA GLU A 188 5.13 8.72 -35.37
C GLU A 188 4.78 7.87 -34.14
N GLY A 189 3.97 8.41 -33.22
CA GLY A 189 3.57 7.72 -32.00
C GLY A 189 4.60 7.85 -30.88
N ALA A 190 5.16 9.04 -30.68
CA ALA A 190 6.05 9.30 -29.54
C ALA A 190 5.37 9.14 -28.17
N VAL A 191 4.03 9.21 -28.09
CA VAL A 191 3.26 8.90 -26.88
C VAL A 191 2.84 7.44 -26.91
N THR A 192 3.45 6.63 -26.04
CA THR A 192 3.44 5.16 -26.15
C THR A 192 2.06 4.50 -26.04
N PHE A 193 1.13 5.13 -25.31
CA PHE A 193 -0.20 4.58 -25.07
C PHE A 193 -1.28 5.11 -26.02
N TRP A 194 -0.95 5.99 -26.96
CA TRP A 194 -1.90 6.43 -27.97
C TRP A 194 -2.09 5.39 -29.06
N HIS A 195 -3.33 5.01 -29.32
CA HIS A 195 -3.67 4.19 -30.48
C HIS A 195 -3.58 5.01 -31.77
N ARG A 196 -3.21 4.38 -32.88
CA ARG A 196 -3.05 5.07 -34.18
C ARG A 196 -4.28 5.87 -34.61
N SER A 197 -5.48 5.42 -34.25
CA SER A 197 -6.74 6.08 -34.59
C SER A 197 -6.98 7.42 -33.87
N ILE A 198 -6.28 7.69 -32.77
CA ILE A 198 -6.47 8.91 -31.96
C ILE A 198 -5.31 9.89 -32.09
N ILE A 199 -4.17 9.49 -32.68
CA ILE A 199 -2.97 10.33 -32.80
C ILE A 199 -3.31 11.66 -33.49
N ASP A 200 -3.96 11.61 -34.66
CA ASP A 200 -4.29 12.81 -35.44
C ASP A 200 -5.11 13.83 -34.63
N HIS A 201 -6.05 13.35 -33.81
CA HIS A 201 -6.89 14.20 -32.97
C HIS A 201 -6.08 14.90 -31.87
N TYR A 202 -5.19 14.17 -31.20
CA TYR A 202 -4.34 14.74 -30.15
C TYR A 202 -3.27 15.66 -30.73
N VAL A 203 -2.61 15.28 -31.82
CA VAL A 203 -1.62 16.12 -32.53
C VAL A 203 -2.27 17.42 -32.97
N HIS A 204 -3.45 17.37 -33.60
CA HIS A 204 -4.19 18.58 -33.99
C HIS A 204 -4.50 19.47 -32.78
N SER A 205 -4.88 18.88 -31.64
CA SER A 205 -5.18 19.64 -30.42
C SER A 205 -3.94 20.34 -29.85
N ILE A 206 -2.78 19.67 -29.83
CA ILE A 206 -1.51 20.23 -29.34
C ILE A 206 -1.02 21.33 -30.29
N VAL A 207 -1.05 21.11 -31.60
CA VAL A 207 -0.69 22.11 -32.61
C VAL A 207 -1.66 23.29 -32.59
N ASN A 208 -2.94 23.08 -32.28
CA ASN A 208 -3.86 24.20 -32.10
C ASN A 208 -3.55 25.01 -30.83
N ALA A 209 -3.16 24.34 -29.75
CA ALA A 209 -2.75 25.00 -28.51
C ALA A 209 -1.46 25.79 -28.66
N SER A 210 -0.48 25.28 -29.43
CA SER A 210 0.82 25.92 -29.63
C SER A 210 0.74 27.28 -30.33
N LYS A 211 -0.22 27.47 -31.25
CA LYS A 211 -0.38 28.68 -32.07
C LYS A 211 -0.53 29.97 -31.26
N GLN A 212 -1.25 29.94 -30.13
CA GLN A 212 -1.50 31.13 -29.33
C GLN A 212 -0.22 31.64 -28.62
N TYR A 213 0.75 30.74 -28.42
CA TYR A 213 1.97 30.99 -27.66
C TYR A 213 3.21 31.09 -28.55
N ASP A 214 3.03 31.16 -29.88
CA ASP A 214 4.10 31.22 -30.88
C ASP A 214 5.11 30.06 -30.75
N LEU A 215 4.63 28.89 -30.32
CA LEU A 215 5.44 27.70 -30.17
C LEU A 215 5.55 26.95 -31.50
N THR A 216 6.74 26.43 -31.80
CA THR A 216 7.07 25.78 -33.09
C THR A 216 6.72 24.29 -33.14
N ILE A 217 5.73 23.86 -32.36
CA ILE A 217 5.31 22.46 -32.32
C ILE A 217 4.62 22.10 -33.63
N THR A 218 5.20 21.13 -34.35
CA THR A 218 4.60 20.45 -35.50
C THR A 218 4.41 18.97 -35.17
N GLY A 219 3.52 18.29 -35.91
CA GLY A 219 3.30 16.84 -35.73
C GLY A 219 4.55 16.01 -35.96
N ASP A 220 5.44 16.48 -36.85
CA ASP A 220 6.65 15.80 -37.30
C ASP A 220 7.91 16.21 -36.51
N LYS A 221 7.83 17.22 -35.63
CA LYS A 221 8.94 17.62 -34.76
C LYS A 221 9.23 16.50 -33.75
N LEU A 222 10.49 16.06 -33.67
CA LEU A 222 10.93 15.04 -32.72
C LEU A 222 10.86 15.57 -31.29
N LEU A 223 10.45 14.73 -30.34
CA LEU A 223 10.32 15.15 -28.93
C LEU A 223 11.65 15.57 -28.28
N GLN A 224 12.77 14.98 -28.70
CA GLN A 224 14.10 15.39 -28.22
C GLN A 224 14.45 16.85 -28.56
N ASP A 225 13.83 17.42 -29.60
CA ASP A 225 14.07 18.79 -30.07
C ASP A 225 13.07 19.80 -29.45
N TYR A 226 12.25 19.36 -28.50
CA TYR A 226 11.29 20.23 -27.82
C TYR A 226 12.01 21.12 -26.79
N THR A 227 11.65 22.40 -26.80
CA THR A 227 12.05 23.35 -25.77
C THR A 227 11.32 23.07 -24.46
N GLU A 228 11.80 23.66 -23.36
CA GLU A 228 11.17 23.50 -22.04
C GLU A 228 9.70 23.94 -22.02
N ALA A 229 9.37 25.05 -22.70
CA ALA A 229 8.00 25.53 -22.81
C ALA A 229 7.10 24.56 -23.61
N GLU A 230 7.63 23.94 -24.67
CA GLU A 230 6.92 22.93 -25.46
C GLU A 230 6.69 21.65 -24.65
N TRP A 231 7.67 21.23 -23.85
CA TRP A 231 7.51 20.13 -22.89
C TRP A 231 6.46 20.46 -21.82
N HIS A 232 6.46 21.66 -21.25
CA HIS A 232 5.46 22.04 -20.25
C HIS A 232 4.05 22.09 -20.82
N LEU A 233 3.88 22.54 -22.08
CA LEU A 233 2.60 22.46 -22.79
C LEU A 233 2.17 21.00 -22.97
N LEU A 234 3.07 20.14 -23.44
CA LEU A 234 2.79 18.73 -23.72
C LEU A 234 2.42 17.95 -22.45
N LEU A 235 3.16 18.15 -21.36
CA LEU A 235 2.98 17.44 -20.09
C LEU A 235 1.78 17.96 -19.31
N TYR A 236 1.71 19.28 -19.10
CA TYR A 236 0.84 19.88 -18.08
C TYR A 236 -0.32 20.69 -18.65
N GLY A 237 -0.25 21.08 -19.93
CA GLY A 237 -1.32 21.78 -20.62
C GLY A 237 -1.36 23.29 -20.35
N THR A 238 -2.30 23.97 -20.99
CA THR A 238 -2.37 25.44 -21.08
C THR A 238 -2.76 26.13 -19.78
N ASP A 239 -3.41 25.41 -18.87
CA ASP A 239 -3.92 25.93 -17.59
C ASP A 239 -2.98 25.68 -16.41
N SER A 240 -1.83 25.04 -16.64
CA SER A 240 -0.89 24.69 -15.57
C SER A 240 0.02 25.86 -15.19
N ASP A 241 0.30 26.03 -13.90
CA ASP A 241 1.23 27.07 -13.43
C ASP A 241 2.62 26.91 -14.06
N SER A 242 3.09 25.67 -14.23
CA SER A 242 4.37 25.35 -14.88
C SER A 242 4.45 25.83 -16.33
N PHE A 243 3.33 25.90 -17.05
CA PHE A 243 3.29 26.43 -18.41
C PHE A 243 3.02 27.94 -18.44
N ILE A 244 2.12 28.44 -17.58
CA ILE A 244 1.75 29.86 -17.50
C ILE A 244 2.97 30.74 -17.17
N GLN A 245 3.91 30.23 -16.36
CA GLN A 245 5.15 30.94 -16.03
C GLN A 245 6.01 31.30 -17.25
N HIS A 246 5.95 30.53 -18.34
CA HIS A 246 6.65 30.84 -19.59
C HIS A 246 5.99 31.99 -20.37
N PHE A 247 4.68 32.21 -20.15
CA PHE A 247 3.88 33.20 -20.88
C PHE A 247 2.98 34.02 -19.95
N PRO A 248 3.56 34.79 -18.99
CA PRO A 248 2.80 35.45 -17.93
C PRO A 248 1.82 36.52 -18.45
N ASN A 249 2.07 37.05 -19.66
CA ASN A 249 1.25 38.07 -20.30
C ASN A 249 0.15 37.49 -21.21
N VAL A 250 0.07 36.16 -21.37
CA VAL A 250 -0.91 35.49 -22.24
C VAL A 250 -1.96 34.81 -21.38
N LYS A 251 -3.23 35.17 -21.59
CA LYS A 251 -4.33 34.53 -20.84
C LYS A 251 -4.60 33.11 -21.38
N PRO A 252 -4.73 32.09 -20.50
CA PRO A 252 -5.06 30.74 -20.92
C PRO A 252 -6.38 30.65 -21.69
N PRO A 253 -6.44 29.84 -22.77
CA PRO A 253 -7.65 29.63 -23.55
C PRO A 253 -8.73 28.89 -22.76
N LYS A 254 -9.97 29.38 -22.81
CA LYS A 254 -11.09 28.82 -22.04
C LYS A 254 -11.72 27.55 -22.64
N THR A 255 -11.52 27.29 -23.94
CA THR A 255 -12.22 26.23 -24.69
C THR A 255 -11.27 25.54 -25.65
N VAL A 256 -11.49 24.25 -25.94
CA VAL A 256 -10.64 23.46 -26.87
C VAL A 256 -10.56 24.10 -28.25
N ALA A 257 -11.67 24.64 -28.76
CA ALA A 257 -11.70 25.38 -30.03
C ALA A 257 -10.77 26.60 -30.06
N LYS A 258 -10.47 27.19 -28.90
CA LYS A 258 -9.55 28.32 -28.73
C LYS A 258 -8.13 27.89 -28.36
N GLY A 259 -7.82 26.59 -28.42
CA GLY A 259 -6.48 26.06 -28.11
C GLY A 259 -6.32 25.57 -26.67
N LYS A 260 -7.41 25.36 -25.90
CA LYS A 260 -7.29 24.73 -24.58
C LYS A 260 -6.83 23.28 -24.71
N PHE A 261 -5.75 22.96 -24.01
CA PHE A 261 -5.18 21.63 -23.96
C PHE A 261 -4.89 21.23 -22.51
N GLU A 262 -5.32 20.03 -22.12
CA GLU A 262 -5.25 19.53 -20.73
C GLU A 262 -3.81 19.19 -20.30
N GLY A 263 -2.95 18.75 -21.23
CA GLY A 263 -1.68 18.11 -20.90
C GLY A 263 -1.83 16.61 -20.73
N ILE A 264 -0.83 15.87 -21.21
CA ILE A 264 -0.85 14.40 -21.23
C ILE A 264 -0.80 13.84 -19.80
N ILE A 265 0.13 14.36 -18.98
CA ILE A 265 0.33 13.90 -17.60
C ILE A 265 -0.82 14.31 -16.70
N THR A 266 -1.30 15.55 -16.84
CA THR A 266 -2.49 16.04 -16.13
C THR A 266 -3.70 15.12 -16.40
N GLY A 267 -3.95 14.81 -17.68
CA GLY A 267 -5.04 13.92 -18.07
C GLY A 267 -4.85 12.47 -17.58
N MET A 268 -3.61 11.96 -17.56
CA MET A 268 -3.29 10.63 -17.01
C MET A 268 -3.62 10.57 -15.52
N TRP A 269 -3.19 11.55 -14.72
CA TRP A 269 -3.49 11.62 -13.29
C TRP A 269 -4.99 11.68 -13.02
N ARG A 270 -5.72 12.53 -13.75
CA ARG A 270 -7.17 12.61 -13.62
C ARG A 270 -7.84 11.26 -13.89
N ARG A 271 -7.50 10.57 -14.99
CA ARG A 271 -8.06 9.25 -15.32
C ARG A 271 -7.67 8.16 -14.33
N TYR A 272 -6.46 8.22 -13.77
CA TYR A 272 -6.00 7.30 -12.74
C TYR A 272 -6.84 7.44 -11.46
N HIS A 273 -7.11 8.68 -11.02
CA HIS A 273 -7.96 8.96 -9.87
C HIS A 273 -9.43 8.61 -10.10
N GLU A 274 -10.00 8.94 -11.27
CA GLU A 274 -11.39 8.63 -11.61
C GLU A 274 -11.68 7.11 -11.66
N LYS A 275 -10.66 6.29 -11.93
CA LYS A 275 -10.80 4.83 -12.11
C LYS A 275 -10.15 4.01 -10.99
N ASP A 276 -9.81 4.63 -9.85
CA ASP A 276 -9.14 3.97 -8.72
C ASP A 276 -7.92 3.12 -9.14
N GLY A 277 -7.09 3.66 -10.03
CA GLY A 277 -5.89 2.98 -10.52
C GLY A 277 -6.12 1.82 -11.50
N LYS A 278 -7.36 1.62 -11.97
CA LYS A 278 -7.72 0.62 -13.01
C LYS A 278 -7.84 1.26 -14.41
N SER A 279 -7.01 2.24 -14.71
CA SER A 279 -6.94 2.83 -16.05
C SER A 279 -6.08 1.97 -16.98
N ALA A 280 -6.23 2.13 -18.30
CA ALA A 280 -5.39 1.44 -19.28
C ALA A 280 -3.91 1.86 -19.15
N GLU A 281 -3.67 3.08 -18.67
CA GLU A 281 -2.35 3.65 -18.45
C GLU A 281 -1.72 3.26 -17.11
N ALA A 282 -2.38 2.45 -16.27
CA ALA A 282 -1.90 2.10 -14.93
C ALA A 282 -0.50 1.45 -14.93
N ALA A 283 -0.11 0.77 -16.02
CA ALA A 283 1.23 0.18 -16.17
C ALA A 283 2.36 1.21 -16.32
N LEU A 284 2.02 2.47 -16.65
CA LEU A 284 2.97 3.58 -16.80
C LEU A 284 3.22 4.31 -15.45
N PHE A 285 2.46 3.93 -14.43
CA PHE A 285 2.62 4.41 -13.07
C PHE A 285 3.55 3.47 -12.30
N ILE A 286 4.65 4.01 -11.82
CA ILE A 286 5.63 3.30 -11.01
C ILE A 286 5.50 3.67 -9.53
N ALA A 287 5.71 2.69 -8.65
CA ALA A 287 5.82 2.94 -7.22
C ALA A 287 7.24 3.44 -6.92
N ILE A 288 7.37 4.74 -6.64
CA ILE A 288 8.63 5.32 -6.19
C ILE A 288 8.63 5.27 -4.67
N ARG A 289 9.76 4.87 -4.07
CA ARG A 289 9.93 4.98 -2.62
C ARG A 289 9.82 6.45 -2.24
N ALA A 290 8.84 6.77 -1.41
CA ALA A 290 8.80 8.09 -0.79
C ALA A 290 10.06 8.20 0.07
N LEU A 291 10.81 9.29 -0.08
CA LEU A 291 11.86 9.63 0.87
C LEU A 291 11.16 9.85 2.21
N VAL A 292 11.20 8.83 3.07
CA VAL A 292 10.47 8.80 4.33
C VAL A 292 11.15 9.77 5.30
N VAL A 293 10.81 11.04 5.19
CA VAL A 293 11.04 12.00 6.27
C VAL A 293 9.86 11.83 7.23
N THR A 294 9.94 10.82 8.09
CA THR A 294 9.05 10.73 9.26
C THR A 294 9.53 11.73 10.30
N VAL A 295 8.66 12.09 11.24
CA VAL A 295 9.03 12.89 12.44
C VAL A 295 10.23 12.25 13.18
N SER A 296 10.41 10.92 13.04
CA SER A 296 11.61 10.17 13.47
C SER A 296 12.95 10.62 12.85
N ALA A 297 12.97 11.45 11.81
CA ALA A 297 14.21 12.03 11.27
C ALA A 297 14.97 12.88 12.30
N PHE A 298 14.30 13.30 13.38
CA PHE A 298 14.87 14.04 14.50
C PHE A 298 15.10 13.18 15.74
N VAL A 299 14.91 11.85 15.65
CA VAL A 299 15.02 10.94 16.78
C VAL A 299 16.15 9.95 16.57
N LYS A 300 17.22 10.13 17.36
CA LYS A 300 18.36 9.21 17.42
C LYS A 300 18.24 8.29 18.65
N MET A 301 18.87 7.12 18.55
CA MET A 301 19.15 6.21 19.67
C MET A 301 20.59 6.40 20.13
#